data_AF-A0A317NDK2-F1
#
_entry.id   AF-A0A317NDK2-F1
#
_cell.length_a   1.000
_cell.length_b   1.000
_cell.length_c   1.000
_cell.angle_alpha   90.00
_cell.angle_beta   90.00
_cell.angle_gamma   90.00
#
_symmetry.space_group_name_H-M   'P 1'
#
loop_
_entity.id
_entity.type
_entity.pdbx_description
1 polymer ?
#
loop_
_entity_poly.entity_id
_entity_poly.type
_entity_poly.pdbx_seq_one_letter_code
_entity_poly.pdbx_strand_id
1 'polypeptide(L)'
;MVGLLAISLVFAAAGIWMMARGTPVMVVAGAAGALFGLLGAVATGLRLILRRPELTVTDIGVTHRQGGYLAWSDVTHARIAVQHTSGTEVRYVQLGLRDPETFYAQSSWWTRQLAKVNARLGYGGLNLPESTLGAPAEQILEALRHHHPDLPVQS
;
A
#
# COMPACT_ATOMS: atom_id res chain seq x y z
N MET A 1 12.00 0.38 8.92
CA MET A 1 12.18 1.22 7.72
C MET A 1 13.63 1.65 7.47
N VAL A 2 14.42 2.04 8.47
CA VAL A 2 15.84 2.40 8.28
C VAL A 2 16.68 1.26 7.71
N GLY A 3 16.48 0.02 8.17
CA GLY A 3 17.18 -1.15 7.60
C GLY A 3 16.88 -1.38 6.11
N LEU A 4 15.65 -1.16 5.67
CA LEU A 4 15.26 -1.24 4.25
C LEU A 4 15.98 -0.17 3.42
N LEU A 5 16.06 1.06 3.93
CA LEU A 5 16.80 2.14 3.25
C LEU A 5 18.28 1.78 3.10
N ALA A 6 18.92 1.24 4.15
CA ALA A 6 20.31 0.83 4.11
C ALA A 6 20.55 -0.28 3.07
N ILE A 7 19.69 -1.29 3.03
CA ILE A 7 19.77 -2.37 2.04
C ILE A 7 19.59 -1.82 0.62
N SER A 8 18.62 -0.95 0.38
CA SER A 8 18.41 -0.33 -0.93
C SER A 8 19.63 0.47 -1.40
N LEU A 9 20.28 1.21 -0.50
CA LEU A 9 21.52 1.94 -0.82
C LEU A 9 22.68 1.00 -1.13
N VAL A 10 22.81 -0.13 -0.43
CA VAL A 10 23.82 -1.15 -0.72
C VAL A 10 23.62 -1.75 -2.11
N PHE A 11 22.39 -2.10 -2.47
CA PHE A 11 22.06 -2.59 -3.82
C PHE A 11 22.38 -1.53 -4.90
N ALA A 12 22.08 -0.27 -4.63
CA ALA A 12 22.41 0.83 -5.53
C ALA A 12 23.93 0.94 -5.75
N ALA A 13 24.70 0.98 -4.67
CA ALA A 13 26.15 1.12 -4.71
C ALA A 13 26.83 -0.09 -5.35
N ALA A 14 26.40 -1.31 -5.00
CA ALA A 14 26.92 -2.55 -5.60
C ALA A 14 26.61 -2.62 -7.10
N GLY A 15 25.39 -2.22 -7.50
CA GLY A 15 25.00 -2.18 -8.91
C GLY A 15 25.86 -1.20 -9.73
N ILE A 16 26.06 0.01 -9.21
CA ILE A 16 26.93 1.03 -9.84
C ILE A 16 28.38 0.54 -9.94
N TRP A 17 28.89 -0.10 -8.88
CA TRP A 17 30.24 -0.66 -8.88
C TRP A 17 30.41 -1.78 -9.92
N MET A 18 29.42 -2.67 -10.05
CA MET A 18 29.39 -3.72 -11.07
C MET A 18 29.33 -3.14 -12.48
N MET A 19 28.59 -2.05 -12.70
CA MET A 19 28.57 -1.36 -13.99
C MET A 19 29.92 -0.71 -14.33
N ALA A 20 30.64 -0.20 -13.35
CA ALA A 20 31.91 0.50 -13.56
C ALA A 20 33.11 -0.43 -13.80
N ARG A 21 33.09 -1.66 -13.27
CA ARG A 21 34.26 -2.57 -13.28
C ARG A 21 33.95 -4.00 -13.74
N GLY A 22 32.70 -4.30 -14.05
CA GLY A 22 32.25 -5.66 -14.34
C GLY A 22 32.38 -6.06 -15.80
N THR A 23 32.22 -7.35 -16.05
CA THR A 23 32.00 -7.91 -17.39
C THR A 23 30.66 -7.45 -17.96
N PRO A 24 30.39 -7.57 -19.28
CA PRO A 24 29.12 -7.16 -19.86
C PRO A 24 27.88 -7.77 -19.16
N VAL A 25 27.97 -9.01 -18.70
CA VAL A 25 26.91 -9.67 -17.91
C VAL A 25 26.73 -8.99 -16.54
N MET A 26 27.83 -8.63 -15.87
CA MET A 26 27.78 -7.89 -14.61
C MET A 26 27.27 -6.46 -14.80
N VAL A 27 27.49 -5.83 -15.94
CA VAL A 27 26.93 -4.51 -16.25
C VAL A 27 25.39 -4.58 -16.32
N VAL A 28 24.83 -5.61 -16.96
CA VAL A 28 23.37 -5.80 -17.04
C VAL A 28 22.79 -6.09 -15.65
N ALA A 29 23.39 -7.02 -14.89
CA ALA A 29 22.97 -7.31 -13.53
C ALA A 29 23.11 -6.10 -12.60
N GLY A 30 24.20 -5.33 -12.77
CA GLY A 30 24.49 -4.12 -12.04
C GLY A 30 23.49 -3.01 -12.33
N ALA A 31 23.08 -2.84 -13.59
CA ALA A 31 22.05 -1.88 -13.98
C ALA A 31 20.69 -2.21 -13.34
N ALA A 32 20.29 -3.49 -13.35
CA ALA A 32 19.07 -3.94 -12.68
C ALA A 32 19.13 -3.72 -11.16
N GLY A 33 20.25 -4.08 -10.52
CA GLY A 33 20.48 -3.86 -9.10
C GLY A 33 20.52 -2.39 -8.71
N ALA A 34 21.17 -1.55 -9.51
CA ALA A 34 21.27 -0.11 -9.31
C ALA A 34 19.89 0.56 -9.40
N LEU A 35 19.11 0.20 -10.42
CA LEU A 35 17.75 0.70 -10.60
C LEU A 35 16.85 0.29 -9.44
N PHE A 36 16.88 -0.98 -9.06
CA PHE A 36 16.10 -1.49 -7.92
C PHE A 36 16.48 -0.79 -6.61
N GLY A 37 17.78 -0.66 -6.33
CA GLY A 37 18.29 0.02 -5.14
C GLY A 37 17.91 1.49 -5.09
N LEU A 38 18.05 2.24 -6.20
CA LEU A 38 17.68 3.65 -6.28
C LEU A 38 16.18 3.87 -6.07
N LEU A 39 15.33 3.08 -6.75
CA LEU A 39 13.88 3.16 -6.57
C LEU A 39 13.46 2.84 -5.13
N GLY A 40 14.06 1.80 -4.54
CA GLY A 40 13.82 1.43 -3.14
C GLY A 40 14.26 2.51 -2.15
N ALA A 41 15.41 3.14 -2.39
CA ALA A 41 15.95 4.20 -1.55
C ALA A 41 15.09 5.46 -1.63
N VAL A 42 14.66 5.88 -2.83
CA VAL A 42 13.75 7.01 -3.02
C VAL A 42 12.40 6.74 -2.34
N ALA A 43 11.79 5.58 -2.58
CA ALA A 43 10.51 5.24 -1.99
C ALA A 43 10.54 5.22 -0.45
N THR A 44 11.60 4.61 0.12
CA THR A 44 11.76 4.49 1.58
C THR A 44 12.17 5.83 2.21
N GLY A 45 13.05 6.59 1.55
CA GLY A 45 13.47 7.92 1.97
C GLY A 45 12.29 8.91 2.00
N LEU A 46 11.47 8.92 0.95
CA LEU A 46 10.25 9.72 0.91
C LEU A 46 9.27 9.35 2.03
N ARG A 47 9.11 8.06 2.36
CA ARG A 47 8.27 7.63 3.49
C ARG A 47 8.83 8.13 4.84
N LEU A 48 10.14 8.06 5.04
CA LEU A 48 10.80 8.52 6.27
C LEU A 48 10.71 10.04 6.46
N ILE A 49 10.85 10.81 5.37
CA ILE A 49 10.80 12.28 5.40
C ILE A 49 9.35 12.76 5.56
N LEU A 50 8.42 12.21 4.76
CA LEU A 50 7.08 12.75 4.69
C LEU A 50 6.22 12.38 5.91
N ARG A 51 6.52 11.29 6.62
CA ARG A 51 5.79 10.78 7.81
C ARG A 51 4.26 10.95 7.73
N ARG A 52 3.71 10.90 6.51
CA ARG A 52 2.30 11.18 6.31
C ARG A 52 1.50 9.97 6.79
N PRO A 53 0.41 10.18 7.55
CA PRO A 53 -0.45 9.08 7.96
C PRO A 53 -0.89 8.32 6.72
N GLU A 54 -0.73 7.00 6.73
CA GLU A 54 -1.18 6.19 5.59
C GLU A 54 -2.69 6.18 5.47
N LEU A 55 -3.38 6.29 6.62
CA LEU A 55 -4.82 6.40 6.72
C LEU A 55 -5.17 7.61 7.59
N THR A 56 -6.00 8.51 7.07
CA THR A 56 -6.63 9.59 7.84
C THR A 56 -8.13 9.36 7.84
N VAL A 57 -8.70 9.11 9.01
CA VAL A 57 -10.15 8.96 9.19
C VAL A 57 -10.69 10.31 9.67
N THR A 58 -11.79 10.76 9.07
CA THR A 58 -12.47 12.02 9.38
C THR A 58 -13.98 11.80 9.38
N ASP A 59 -14.74 12.77 9.89
CA ASP A 59 -16.21 12.68 9.91
C ASP A 59 -16.86 12.62 8.52
N ILE A 60 -16.14 13.10 7.49
CA ILE A 60 -16.64 13.12 6.11
C ILE A 60 -16.21 11.90 5.28
N GLY A 61 -15.17 11.19 5.71
CA GLY A 61 -14.65 10.02 5.00
C GLY A 61 -13.26 9.58 5.46
N VAL A 62 -12.66 8.71 4.64
CA VAL A 62 -11.35 8.10 4.87
C VAL A 62 -10.41 8.48 3.74
N THR A 63 -9.25 9.05 4.06
CA THR A 63 -8.19 9.30 3.09
C THR A 63 -7.09 8.27 3.24
N HIS A 64 -6.87 7.46 2.19
CA HIS A 64 -5.72 6.57 2.11
C HIS A 64 -4.65 7.19 1.20
N ARG A 65 -3.38 7.21 1.63
CA ARG A 65 -2.30 7.91 0.93
C ARG A 65 -2.14 7.46 -0.53
N GLN A 66 -2.34 6.19 -0.83
CA GLN A 66 -2.23 5.65 -2.20
C GLN A 66 -3.58 5.52 -2.90
N GLY A 67 -4.67 5.41 -2.14
CA GLY A 67 -6.02 5.19 -2.66
C GLY A 67 -6.79 6.47 -2.93
N GLY A 68 -6.38 7.59 -2.35
CA GLY A 68 -7.09 8.85 -2.40
C GLY A 68 -8.13 8.99 -1.28
N TYR A 69 -8.99 10.00 -1.41
CA TYR A 69 -10.09 10.26 -0.50
C TYR A 69 -11.31 9.39 -0.86
N LEU A 70 -11.89 8.75 0.14
CA LEU A 70 -13.09 7.93 0.05
C LEU A 70 -14.17 8.48 0.98
N ALA A 71 -15.28 8.97 0.43
CA ALA A 71 -16.40 9.46 1.23
C ALA A 71 -17.12 8.29 1.92
N TRP A 72 -17.68 8.51 3.11
CA TRP A 72 -18.45 7.47 3.81
C TRP A 72 -19.64 6.94 3.00
N SER A 73 -20.25 7.78 2.16
CA SER A 73 -21.32 7.37 1.22
C SER A 73 -20.90 6.28 0.24
N ASP A 74 -19.61 6.17 -0.04
CA ASP A 74 -19.03 5.23 -0.98
C ASP A 74 -18.52 3.96 -0.28
N VAL A 75 -18.53 3.94 1.06
CA VAL A 75 -18.16 2.77 1.87
C VAL A 75 -19.42 1.96 2.19
N THR A 76 -19.40 0.66 1.90
CA THR A 76 -20.52 -0.25 2.20
C THR A 76 -20.35 -1.00 3.51
N HIS A 77 -19.13 -1.37 3.85
CA HIS A 77 -18.80 -2.11 5.06
C HIS A 77 -17.31 -1.96 5.38
N ALA A 78 -16.94 -2.18 6.64
CA ALA A 78 -15.56 -2.43 7.05
C ALA A 78 -15.47 -3.83 7.64
N ARG A 79 -14.44 -4.58 7.27
CA ARG A 79 -14.17 -5.88 7.90
C ARG A 79 -12.71 -6.16 8.14
N ILE A 80 -12.40 -6.93 9.17
CA ILE A 80 -11.10 -7.59 9.26
C ILE A 80 -11.18 -8.79 8.34
N ALA A 81 -10.18 -8.93 7.49
CA ALA A 81 -10.00 -10.15 6.74
C ALA A 81 -8.57 -10.64 6.90
N VAL A 82 -8.44 -11.95 6.95
CA VAL A 82 -7.17 -12.66 7.19
C VAL A 82 -6.87 -13.46 5.94
N GLN A 83 -5.67 -13.29 5.40
CA GLN A 83 -5.18 -14.09 4.29
C GLN A 83 -3.92 -14.84 4.67
N HIS A 84 -3.88 -16.09 4.24
CA HIS A 84 -2.67 -16.90 4.31
C HIS A 84 -1.90 -16.71 3.00
N THR A 85 -0.83 -15.91 3.04
CA THR A 85 0.10 -15.79 1.92
C THR A 85 1.40 -16.49 2.30
N SER A 86 1.76 -17.54 1.55
CA SER A 86 3.04 -18.25 1.67
C SER A 86 3.45 -18.58 3.12
N GLY A 87 2.51 -19.13 3.91
CA GLY A 87 2.74 -19.55 5.30
C GLY A 87 2.70 -18.42 6.33
N THR A 88 2.41 -17.18 5.93
CA THR A 88 2.22 -16.04 6.83
C THR A 88 0.75 -15.60 6.81
N GLU A 89 0.16 -15.40 7.99
CA GLU A 89 -1.12 -14.73 8.13
C GLU A 89 -0.93 -13.22 8.00
N VAL A 90 -1.59 -12.63 7.02
CA VAL A 90 -1.65 -11.19 6.80
C VAL A 90 -3.07 -10.74 7.12
N ARG A 91 -3.21 -9.90 8.13
CA ARG A 91 -4.46 -9.26 8.51
C ARG A 91 -4.60 -7.92 7.81
N TYR A 92 -5.79 -7.63 7.30
CA TYR A 92 -6.09 -6.39 6.62
C TYR A 92 -7.47 -5.87 7.01
N VAL A 93 -7.58 -4.55 7.10
CA VAL A 93 -8.86 -3.86 7.18
C VAL A 93 -9.34 -3.68 5.74
N GLN A 94 -10.42 -4.36 5.38
CA GLN A 94 -11.06 -4.23 4.09
C GLN A 94 -12.23 -3.24 4.20
N LEU A 95 -12.17 -2.18 3.42
CA LEU A 95 -13.30 -1.27 3.21
C LEU A 95 -14.00 -1.64 1.90
N GLY A 96 -15.25 -2.08 1.98
CA GLY A 96 -16.04 -2.33 0.79
C GLY A 96 -16.42 -1.04 0.09
N LEU A 97 -16.23 -1.00 -1.22
CA LEU A 97 -16.64 0.11 -2.07
C LEU A 97 -18.03 -0.16 -2.62
N ARG A 98 -18.92 0.84 -2.58
CA ARG A 98 -20.26 0.76 -3.18
C ARG A 98 -20.17 0.70 -4.70
N ASP A 99 -19.33 1.55 -5.27
CA ASP A 99 -19.03 1.56 -6.69
C ASP A 99 -17.51 1.75 -6.90
N PRO A 100 -16.76 0.64 -6.96
CA PRO A 100 -15.32 0.71 -7.20
C PRO A 100 -15.00 1.27 -8.59
N GLU A 101 -15.87 1.10 -9.59
CA GLU A 101 -15.57 1.61 -10.94
C GLU A 101 -15.58 3.13 -10.97
N THR A 102 -16.55 3.77 -10.31
CA THR A 102 -16.65 5.22 -10.23
C THR A 102 -15.54 5.83 -9.37
N PHE A 103 -15.12 5.14 -8.29
CA PHE A 103 -13.98 5.55 -7.47
C PHE A 103 -12.66 5.57 -8.26
N TYR A 104 -12.38 4.51 -9.03
CA TYR A 104 -11.17 4.43 -9.86
C TYR A 104 -11.30 5.15 -11.22
N ALA A 105 -12.47 5.68 -11.56
CA ALA A 105 -12.67 6.46 -12.78
C ALA A 105 -11.85 7.76 -12.76
N GLN A 106 -11.67 8.38 -11.59
CA GLN A 106 -10.85 9.58 -11.43
C GLN A 106 -9.35 9.27 -11.27
N SER A 107 -8.98 8.00 -11.15
CA SER A 107 -7.59 7.57 -10.98
C SER A 107 -6.87 7.39 -12.33
N SER A 108 -5.53 7.37 -12.29
CA SER A 108 -4.70 7.12 -13.48
C SER A 108 -5.06 5.78 -14.17
N TRP A 109 -4.84 5.69 -15.48
CA TRP A 109 -5.16 4.49 -16.26
C TRP A 109 -4.54 3.20 -15.67
N TRP A 110 -3.30 3.29 -15.18
CA TRP A 110 -2.61 2.17 -14.51
C TRP A 110 -3.28 1.75 -13.20
N THR A 111 -3.69 2.71 -12.37
CA THR A 111 -4.43 2.45 -11.14
C THR A 111 -5.75 1.74 -11.42
N ARG A 112 -6.44 2.13 -12.50
CA ARG A 112 -7.70 1.50 -12.93
C ARG A 112 -7.51 0.04 -13.36
N GLN A 113 -6.42 -0.26 -14.08
CA GLN A 113 -6.12 -1.65 -14.48
C GLN A 113 -5.76 -2.52 -13.26
N LEU A 114 -4.92 -1.99 -12.36
CA LEU A 114 -4.57 -2.69 -11.12
C LEU A 114 -5.80 -2.96 -10.24
N ALA A 115 -6.69 -1.98 -10.12
CA ALA A 115 -7.95 -2.14 -9.40
C ALA A 115 -8.85 -3.23 -9.99
N LYS A 116 -8.95 -3.33 -11.33
CA LYS A 116 -9.73 -4.39 -12.00
C LYS A 116 -9.13 -5.78 -11.77
N VAL A 117 -7.81 -5.92 -11.82
CA VAL A 117 -7.12 -7.18 -11.51
C VAL A 117 -7.32 -7.55 -10.05
N ASN A 118 -7.18 -6.59 -9.15
CA ASN A 118 -7.40 -6.80 -7.71
C ASN A 118 -8.84 -7.23 -7.42
N ALA A 119 -9.84 -6.55 -7.98
CA ALA A 119 -11.25 -6.90 -7.80
C ALA A 119 -11.55 -8.35 -8.25
N ARG A 120 -10.97 -8.79 -9.37
CA ARG A 120 -11.11 -10.18 -9.86
C ARG A 120 -10.50 -11.24 -8.95
N LEU A 121 -9.52 -10.86 -8.14
CA LEU A 121 -8.86 -11.74 -7.17
C LEU A 121 -9.54 -11.70 -5.79
N GLY A 122 -10.73 -11.07 -5.67
CA GLY A 122 -11.45 -10.92 -4.40
C GLY A 122 -11.04 -9.69 -3.59
N TYR A 123 -10.19 -8.81 -4.14
CA TYR A 123 -9.77 -7.55 -3.53
C TYR A 123 -10.64 -6.36 -3.98
N GLY A 124 -11.96 -6.57 -4.13
CA GLY A 124 -12.91 -5.56 -4.64
C GLY A 124 -13.15 -4.37 -3.70
N GLY A 125 -12.52 -4.36 -2.53
CA GLY A 125 -12.52 -3.25 -1.58
C GLY A 125 -11.14 -2.62 -1.42
N LEU A 126 -11.07 -1.47 -0.74
CA LEU A 126 -9.80 -0.89 -0.33
C LEU A 126 -9.23 -1.74 0.81
N ASN A 127 -8.23 -2.55 0.49
CA ASN A 127 -7.54 -3.40 1.47
C ASN A 127 -6.36 -2.66 2.06
N LEU A 128 -6.39 -2.51 3.37
CA LEU A 128 -5.41 -1.80 4.14
C LEU A 128 -4.70 -2.81 5.04
N PRO A 129 -3.50 -3.28 4.67
CA PRO A 129 -2.76 -4.21 5.50
C PRO A 129 -2.39 -3.56 6.84
N GLU A 130 -2.62 -4.29 7.94
CA GLU A 130 -2.36 -3.80 9.31
C GLU A 130 -0.90 -3.33 9.48
N SER A 131 0.03 -4.00 8.80
CA SER A 131 1.47 -3.70 8.81
C SER A 131 1.82 -2.30 8.31
N THR A 132 0.95 -1.66 7.55
CA THR A 132 1.24 -0.35 6.95
C THR A 132 0.53 0.78 7.72
N LEU A 133 -0.58 0.46 8.39
CA LEU A 133 -1.41 1.42 9.11
C LEU A 133 -0.82 1.89 10.44
N GLY A 134 0.17 1.20 10.99
CA GLY A 134 0.86 1.60 12.22
C GLY A 134 0.03 1.43 13.50
N ALA A 135 -1.16 0.86 13.40
CA ALA A 135 -2.04 0.51 14.51
C ALA A 135 -2.73 -0.84 14.22
N PRO A 136 -3.15 -1.59 15.26
CA PRO A 136 -3.87 -2.84 15.09
C PRO A 136 -5.19 -2.67 14.32
N ALA A 137 -5.56 -3.69 13.54
CA ALA A 137 -6.77 -3.65 12.70
C ALA A 137 -8.04 -3.35 13.51
N GLU A 138 -8.12 -3.86 14.74
CA GLU A 138 -9.22 -3.65 15.68
C GLU A 138 -9.33 -2.18 16.11
N GLN A 139 -8.21 -1.52 16.41
CA GLN A 139 -8.21 -0.11 16.81
C GLN A 139 -8.66 0.77 15.65
N ILE A 140 -8.29 0.41 14.43
CA ILE A 140 -8.71 1.11 13.22
C ILE A 140 -10.20 0.92 13.00
N LEU A 141 -10.72 -0.29 13.15
CA LEU A 141 -12.16 -0.55 13.06
C LEU A 141 -12.97 0.17 14.13
N GLU A 142 -12.45 0.26 15.35
CA GLU A 142 -13.10 1.03 16.40
C GLU A 142 -13.09 2.53 16.08
N ALA A 143 -11.99 3.05 15.53
CA ALA A 143 -11.93 4.44 15.05
C ALA A 143 -12.90 4.70 13.89
N LEU A 144 -13.01 3.76 12.93
CA LEU A 144 -13.98 3.83 11.83
C LEU A 144 -15.42 3.82 12.36
N ARG A 145 -15.73 2.96 13.34
CA ARG A 145 -17.04 2.90 14.00
C ARG A 145 -17.34 4.18 14.79
N HIS A 146 -16.36 4.75 15.45
CA HIS A 146 -16.52 6.01 16.18
C HIS A 146 -16.93 7.17 15.27
N HIS A 147 -16.31 7.26 14.08
CA HIS A 147 -16.62 8.31 13.09
C HIS A 147 -17.84 7.99 12.21
N HIS A 148 -18.17 6.71 12.03
CA HIS A 148 -19.34 6.29 11.26
C HIS A 148 -20.07 5.12 11.95
N PRO A 149 -20.89 5.41 12.98
CA PRO A 149 -21.50 4.38 13.84
C PRO A 149 -22.44 3.43 13.10
N ASP A 150 -23.04 3.88 11.99
CA ASP A 150 -23.94 3.08 11.15
C ASP A 150 -23.20 2.18 10.14
N LEU A 151 -21.85 2.19 10.15
CA LEU A 151 -21.07 1.37 9.24
C LEU A 151 -21.22 -0.12 9.60
N PRO A 152 -21.61 -1.00 8.67
CA PRO A 152 -21.62 -2.43 8.92
C PRO A 152 -20.18 -2.91 9.16
N VAL A 153 -19.88 -3.27 10.41
CA VAL A 153 -18.57 -3.76 10.84
C VAL A 153 -18.64 -5.29 11.03
N GLN A 154 -17.81 -6.03 10.31
CA GLN A 154 -17.64 -7.47 10.49
C GLN A 154 -16.22 -7.76 11.00
N SER A 155 -16.12 -8.34 12.19
CA SER A 155 -14.86 -8.76 12.83
C SER A 155 -14.38 -10.11 12.34
#